data_AF-A0A2T7CS65-F1
#
_entry.id   AF-A0A2T7CS65-F1
#
_cell.length_a   1.000
_cell.length_b   1.000
_cell.length_c   1.000
_cell.angle_alpha   90.00
_cell.angle_beta   90.00
_cell.angle_gamma   90.00
#
_symmetry.space_group_name_H-M   'P 1'
#
loop_
_entity.id
_entity.type
_entity.pdbx_description
1 polymer ?
#
loop_
_entity_poly.entity_id
_entity_poly.type
_entity_poly.pdbx_seq_one_letter_code
_entity_poly.pdbx_strand_id
1 'polypeptide(L)'
;MTIPQHPFRSQWPPIEVEVVGYRLVDTIETAALEAINLFCNQHPMEVAAYPIGLFPAIDSSDPEWNFRTEHLGHMLGDLAEETVRSITRFMNVQHHYQILLLRSMGQLTSVAQSHYRNADRQVTQIVELQALVTQKDEIIAARDETILHREDQINESDHIITQHNTIIEFLQE
;
A
#
# COMPACT_ATOMS: atom_id res chain seq x y z
N MET A 1 19.06 -31.09 16.71
CA MET A 1 20.25 -30.53 16.04
C MET A 1 21.28 -30.20 17.10
N THR A 2 22.55 -30.50 16.85
CA THR A 2 23.63 -30.16 17.80
C THR A 2 24.71 -29.40 17.06
N ILE A 3 25.02 -28.19 17.52
CA ILE A 3 26.20 -27.45 17.10
C ILE A 3 27.32 -27.82 18.05
N PRO A 4 28.41 -28.44 17.57
CA PRO A 4 29.49 -28.91 18.42
C PRO A 4 30.21 -27.72 19.07
N GLN A 5 30.89 -28.01 20.19
CA GLN A 5 31.73 -27.03 20.88
C GLN A 5 32.74 -26.38 19.94
N HIS A 6 32.91 -25.07 20.08
CA HIS A 6 33.81 -24.29 19.24
C HIS A 6 35.27 -24.74 19.42
N PRO A 7 36.01 -25.02 18.33
CA PRO A 7 37.33 -25.68 18.38
C PRO A 7 38.41 -24.90 19.14
N PHE A 8 38.27 -23.57 19.25
CA PHE A 8 39.23 -22.69 19.94
C PHE A 8 38.67 -22.09 21.24
N ARG A 9 37.43 -22.40 21.61
CA ARG A 9 36.77 -21.88 22.82
C ARG A 9 36.22 -23.05 23.63
N SER A 10 37.10 -23.74 24.35
CA SER A 10 36.77 -24.90 25.18
C SER A 10 35.83 -24.60 26.36
N GLN A 11 35.59 -23.33 26.65
CA GLN A 11 34.62 -22.88 27.66
C GLN A 11 33.20 -22.73 27.09
N TRP A 12 33.05 -22.77 25.77
CA TRP A 12 31.74 -22.63 25.12
C TRP A 12 31.08 -24.00 25.05
N PRO A 13 29.95 -24.22 25.75
CA PRO A 13 29.27 -25.49 25.68
C PRO A 13 28.70 -25.72 24.26
N PRO A 14 28.49 -26.98 23.85
CA PRO A 14 27.76 -27.27 22.62
C PRO A 14 26.32 -26.74 22.71
N ILE A 15 25.77 -26.32 21.58
CA ILE A 15 24.38 -25.85 21.48
C ILE A 15 23.51 -27.01 21.00
N GLU A 16 22.63 -27.46 21.88
CA GLU A 16 21.66 -28.50 21.59
C GLU A 16 20.29 -27.87 21.38
N VAL A 17 19.68 -28.18 20.24
CA VAL A 17 18.36 -27.66 19.84
C VAL A 17 17.46 -28.82 19.47
N GLU A 18 16.35 -28.96 20.18
CA GLU A 18 15.30 -29.91 19.88
C GLU A 18 14.06 -29.16 19.40
N VAL A 19 13.69 -29.34 18.13
CA VAL A 19 12.50 -28.75 17.53
C VAL A 19 11.80 -29.78 16.66
N VAL A 20 10.46 -29.74 16.66
CA VAL A 20 9.61 -30.62 15.86
C VAL A 20 8.80 -29.74 14.91
N GLY A 21 9.01 -29.89 13.61
CA GLY A 21 8.28 -29.15 12.59
C GLY A 21 7.58 -30.08 11.58
N TYR A 22 6.57 -29.54 10.90
CA TYR A 22 5.73 -30.29 9.96
C TYR A 22 6.41 -30.51 8.60
N ARG A 23 7.29 -29.59 8.19
CA ARG A 23 8.15 -29.70 7.01
C ARG A 23 9.61 -29.59 7.43
N LEU A 24 10.49 -30.27 6.69
CA LEU A 24 11.92 -30.27 6.97
C LEU A 24 12.53 -28.86 6.91
N VAL A 25 12.10 -28.02 5.95
CA VAL A 25 12.62 -26.65 5.81
C VAL A 25 12.22 -25.78 7.01
N ASP A 26 10.96 -25.82 7.42
CA ASP A 26 10.44 -25.10 8.59
C ASP A 26 11.14 -25.58 9.88
N THR A 27 11.47 -26.87 9.97
CA THR A 27 12.20 -27.46 11.11
C THR A 27 13.64 -26.95 11.17
N ILE A 28 14.31 -26.80 10.02
CA ILE A 28 15.69 -26.30 9.96
C ILE A 28 15.74 -24.81 10.30
N GLU A 29 14.81 -24.01 9.76
CA GLU A 29 14.74 -22.57 10.06
C GLU A 29 14.44 -22.33 11.55
N THR A 30 13.48 -23.07 12.11
CA THR A 30 13.16 -23.00 13.55
C THR A 30 14.34 -23.47 14.40
N ALA A 31 15.03 -24.55 14.00
CA ALA A 31 16.22 -25.03 14.71
C ALA A 31 17.37 -24.01 14.68
N ALA A 32 17.57 -23.35 13.54
CA ALA A 32 18.60 -22.35 13.38
C ALA A 32 18.31 -21.10 14.23
N LEU A 33 17.05 -20.64 14.26
CA LEU A 33 16.65 -19.49 15.06
C LEU A 33 16.80 -19.77 16.56
N GLU A 34 16.36 -20.96 17.01
CA GLU A 34 16.50 -21.40 18.40
C GLU A 34 17.97 -21.54 18.80
N ALA A 35 18.83 -22.04 17.90
CA ALA A 35 20.28 -22.13 18.13
C ALA A 35 20.93 -20.75 18.29
N ILE A 36 20.55 -19.78 17.45
CA ILE A 36 21.03 -18.39 17.55
C ILE A 36 20.56 -17.78 18.87
N ASN A 37 19.30 -17.97 19.24
CA ASN A 37 18.76 -17.47 20.50
C ASN A 37 19.53 -18.06 21.70
N LEU A 38 19.76 -19.38 21.71
CA LEU A 38 20.52 -20.03 22.77
C LEU A 38 21.96 -19.50 22.86
N PHE A 39 22.61 -19.31 21.71
CA PHE A 39 23.95 -18.71 21.63
C PHE A 39 23.97 -17.30 22.22
N CYS A 40 23.02 -16.44 21.83
CA CYS A 40 22.93 -15.07 22.32
C CYS A 40 22.71 -15.01 23.84
N ASN A 41 21.91 -15.92 24.38
CA ASN A 41 21.64 -16.00 25.82
C ASN A 41 22.85 -16.52 26.61
N GLN A 42 23.64 -17.43 26.03
CA GLN A 42 24.84 -18.00 26.66
C GLN A 42 26.05 -17.05 26.60
N HIS A 43 26.12 -16.19 25.58
CA HIS A 43 27.28 -15.34 25.29
C HIS A 43 26.89 -13.86 25.11
N PRO A 44 26.19 -13.24 26.08
CA PRO A 44 25.64 -11.89 25.90
C PRO A 44 26.72 -10.82 25.71
N MET A 45 27.90 -10.99 26.33
CA MET A 45 29.01 -10.05 26.20
C MET A 45 29.69 -10.17 24.84
N GLU A 46 29.80 -11.38 24.29
CA GLU A 46 30.36 -11.62 22.97
C GLU A 46 29.39 -11.22 21.86
N VAL A 47 28.08 -11.38 22.06
CA VAL A 47 27.06 -10.82 21.15
C VAL A 47 27.03 -9.29 21.22
N ALA A 48 27.21 -8.70 22.40
CA ALA A 48 27.34 -7.25 22.54
C ALA A 48 28.62 -6.73 21.87
N ALA A 49 29.76 -7.42 22.05
CA ALA A 49 31.05 -7.05 21.48
C ALA A 49 31.18 -7.36 19.97
N TYR A 50 30.54 -8.43 19.50
CA TYR A 50 30.58 -8.95 18.13
C TYR A 50 29.18 -9.35 17.67
N PRO A 51 28.30 -8.37 17.40
CA PRO A 51 26.93 -8.67 17.03
C PRO A 51 26.90 -9.47 15.73
N ILE A 52 26.27 -10.65 15.78
CA ILE A 52 25.92 -11.40 14.57
C ILE A 52 24.81 -10.61 13.88
N GLY A 53 25.16 -9.66 13.01
CA GLY A 53 24.12 -8.84 12.37
C GLY A 53 24.68 -7.71 11.51
N LEU A 54 24.62 -7.93 10.21
CA LEU A 54 24.97 -7.00 9.12
C LEU A 54 23.90 -5.92 8.88
N PHE A 55 23.24 -5.43 9.93
CA PHE A 55 22.20 -4.43 9.76
C PHE A 55 22.37 -3.32 10.80
N PRO A 56 22.22 -2.06 10.38
CA PRO A 56 22.20 -0.96 11.33
C PRO A 56 20.94 -1.12 12.19
N ALA A 57 20.99 -0.59 13.39
CA ALA A 57 19.78 -0.39 14.15
C ALA A 57 18.75 0.37 13.30
N ILE A 58 17.48 -0.01 13.43
CA ILE A 58 16.36 0.65 12.73
C ILE A 58 16.32 2.16 13.09
N ASP A 59 16.84 2.51 14.25
CA ASP A 59 16.92 3.85 14.78
C ASP A 59 18.38 4.28 14.97
N SER A 60 18.75 5.44 14.40
CA SER A 60 20.08 6.04 14.59
C SER A 60 20.36 6.45 16.04
N SER A 61 19.34 6.50 16.89
CA SER A 61 19.45 6.78 18.32
C SER A 61 19.57 5.50 19.17
N ASP A 62 19.66 4.32 18.56
CA ASP A 62 19.91 3.07 19.27
C ASP A 62 21.22 3.17 20.07
N PRO A 63 21.15 3.04 21.41
CA PRO A 63 22.33 3.08 22.29
C PRO A 63 23.41 2.07 21.90
N GLU A 64 23.04 0.90 21.39
CA GLU A 64 24.00 -0.11 20.95
C GLU A 64 24.69 0.29 19.64
N TRP A 65 23.96 0.91 18.70
CA TRP A 65 24.55 1.45 17.48
C TRP A 65 25.54 2.57 17.78
N ASN A 66 25.16 3.51 18.66
CA ASN A 66 26.01 4.60 19.09
C ASN A 66 27.29 4.08 19.74
N PHE A 67 27.17 3.13 20.68
CA PHE A 67 28.31 2.48 21.32
C PHE A 67 29.27 1.84 20.28
N ARG A 68 28.75 1.13 19.28
CA ARG A 68 29.54 0.50 18.20
C ARG A 68 30.28 1.54 17.35
N THR A 69 29.62 2.65 17.00
CA THR A 69 30.25 3.72 16.21
C THR A 69 31.32 4.48 16.98
N GLU A 70 31.10 4.75 18.27
CA GLU A 70 32.07 5.45 19.14
C GLU A 70 33.33 4.61 19.40
N HIS A 71 33.19 3.27 19.46
CA HIS A 71 34.30 2.35 19.74
C HIS A 71 34.87 1.66 18.49
N LEU A 72 34.54 2.16 17.29
CA LEU A 72 34.98 1.61 16.00
C LEU A 72 36.51 1.49 15.89
N GLY A 73 37.25 2.40 16.54
CA GLY A 73 38.72 2.38 16.57
C GLY A 73 39.32 1.15 17.24
N HIS A 74 38.65 0.57 18.25
CA HIS A 74 39.10 -0.67 18.89
C HIS A 74 38.84 -1.90 18.00
N MET A 75 37.71 -1.92 17.28
CA MET A 75 37.40 -3.00 16.34
C MET A 75 38.33 -3.01 15.11
N LEU A 76 38.78 -1.83 14.66
CA LEU A 76 39.78 -1.69 13.60
C LEU A 76 41.20 -2.14 14.01
N GLY A 77 41.49 -2.28 15.32
CA GLY A 77 42.76 -2.80 15.81
C GLY A 77 42.80 -4.33 15.76
N ASP A 78 42.16 -4.97 16.73
CA ASP A 78 42.28 -6.41 16.96
C ASP A 78 41.50 -7.26 15.92
N LEU A 79 40.52 -6.68 15.20
CA LEU A 79 39.66 -7.37 14.23
C LEU A 79 39.47 -6.55 12.94
N ALA A 80 40.55 -5.91 12.47
CA ALA A 80 40.54 -5.01 11.31
C ALA A 80 39.86 -5.61 10.06
N GLU A 81 40.20 -6.85 9.71
CA GLU A 81 39.65 -7.53 8.53
C GLU A 81 38.14 -7.77 8.62
N GLU A 82 37.67 -8.23 9.78
CA GLU A 82 36.27 -8.53 10.03
C GLU A 82 35.42 -7.26 10.07
N THR A 83 35.99 -6.20 10.63
CA THR A 83 35.39 -4.86 10.65
C THR A 83 35.21 -4.31 9.24
N VAL A 84 36.26 -4.34 8.41
CA VAL A 84 36.20 -3.89 7.00
C VAL A 84 35.21 -4.74 6.18
N ARG A 85 35.18 -6.05 6.40
CA ARG A 85 34.23 -6.95 5.73
C ARG A 85 32.79 -6.63 6.13
N SER A 86 32.54 -6.35 7.40
CA SER A 86 31.22 -6.01 7.92
C SER A 86 30.73 -4.65 7.38
N ILE A 87 31.61 -3.64 7.37
CA ILE A 87 31.31 -2.33 6.76
C ILE A 87 30.99 -2.48 5.28
N THR A 88 31.78 -3.27 4.53
CA THR A 88 31.56 -3.47 3.09
C THR A 88 30.20 -4.13 2.82
N ARG A 89 29.85 -5.15 3.59
CA ARG A 89 28.56 -5.83 3.49
C ARG A 89 27.40 -4.89 3.85
N PHE A 90 27.55 -4.09 4.91
CA PHE A 90 26.58 -3.06 5.28
C PHE A 90 26.37 -2.04 4.17
N MET A 91 27.45 -1.48 3.61
CA MET A 91 27.38 -0.54 2.49
C MET A 91 26.69 -1.15 1.26
N ASN A 92 26.94 -2.43 0.96
CA ASN A 92 26.28 -3.14 -0.14
C ASN A 92 24.77 -3.30 0.11
N VAL A 93 24.36 -3.68 1.33
CA VAL A 93 22.95 -3.78 1.71
C VAL A 93 22.27 -2.42 1.62
N GLN A 94 22.89 -1.37 2.15
CA GLN A 94 22.37 -0.01 2.11
C GLN A 94 22.20 0.49 0.67
N HIS A 95 23.17 0.22 -0.20
CA HIS A 95 23.08 0.55 -1.63
C HIS A 95 21.90 -0.16 -2.31
N HIS A 96 21.72 -1.46 -2.07
CA HIS A 96 20.60 -2.22 -2.62
C HIS A 96 19.25 -1.71 -2.10
N TYR A 97 19.17 -1.38 -0.81
CA TYR A 97 17.98 -0.79 -0.21
C TYR A 97 17.61 0.54 -0.87
N GLN A 98 18.59 1.43 -1.09
CA GLN A 98 18.37 2.71 -1.77
C GLN A 98 17.88 2.53 -3.21
N ILE A 99 18.44 1.57 -3.96
CA ILE A 99 17.96 1.23 -5.32
C ILE A 99 16.51 0.76 -5.28
N LEU A 100 16.18 -0.11 -4.33
CA LEU A 100 14.82 -0.63 -4.19
C LEU A 100 13.83 0.49 -3.86
N LEU A 101 14.18 1.35 -2.90
CA LEU A 101 13.37 2.51 -2.51
C LEU A 101 13.13 3.48 -3.68
N LEU A 102 14.17 3.75 -4.46
CA LEU A 102 14.05 4.60 -5.64
C LEU A 102 13.10 3.99 -6.68
N ARG A 103 13.20 2.67 -6.92
CA ARG A 103 12.32 1.95 -7.85
C ARG A 103 10.88 1.93 -7.38
N SER A 104 10.63 1.64 -6.10
CA SER A 104 9.28 1.62 -5.54
C SER A 104 8.64 3.01 -5.60
N MET A 105 9.40 4.06 -5.30
CA MET A 105 8.94 5.44 -5.45
C MET A 105 8.60 5.79 -6.90
N GLY A 106 9.42 5.34 -7.86
CA GLY A 106 9.14 5.52 -9.28
C GLY A 106 7.83 4.83 -9.72
N GLN A 107 7.59 3.60 -9.27
CA GLN A 107 6.36 2.87 -9.53
C GLN A 107 5.14 3.53 -8.88
N LEU A 108 5.24 3.93 -7.61
CA LEU A 108 4.16 4.61 -6.92
C LEU A 108 3.78 5.93 -7.61
N THR A 109 4.79 6.69 -8.05
CA THR A 109 4.59 7.93 -8.79
C THR A 109 3.88 7.69 -10.12
N SER A 110 4.29 6.67 -10.89
CA SER A 110 3.66 6.38 -12.19
C SER A 110 2.21 5.94 -12.04
N VAL A 111 1.91 5.10 -11.04
CA VAL A 111 0.54 4.67 -10.71
C VAL A 111 -0.31 5.87 -10.28
N ALA A 112 0.18 6.71 -9.36
CA ALA A 112 -0.54 7.90 -8.93
C ALA A 112 -0.85 8.86 -10.10
N GLN A 113 0.12 9.09 -10.99
CA GLN A 113 -0.08 9.91 -12.18
C GLN A 113 -1.10 9.30 -13.15
N SER A 114 -1.09 7.99 -13.34
CA SER A 114 -2.06 7.30 -14.19
C SER A 114 -3.48 7.47 -13.64
N HIS A 115 -3.66 7.26 -12.32
CA HIS A 115 -4.95 7.46 -11.66
C HIS A 115 -5.43 8.90 -11.78
N TYR A 116 -4.54 9.88 -11.57
CA TYR A 116 -4.88 11.29 -11.73
C TYR A 116 -5.38 11.60 -13.14
N ARG A 117 -4.66 11.18 -14.19
CA ARG A 117 -5.09 11.39 -15.59
C ARG A 117 -6.43 10.73 -15.90
N ASN A 118 -6.68 9.54 -15.34
CA ASN A 118 -7.95 8.86 -15.53
C ASN A 118 -9.11 9.61 -14.84
N ALA A 119 -8.90 10.07 -13.60
CA ALA A 119 -9.89 10.86 -12.87
C ALA A 119 -10.20 12.18 -13.59
N ASP A 120 -9.17 12.88 -14.08
CA ASP A 120 -9.32 14.12 -14.84
C ASP A 120 -10.14 13.93 -16.13
N ARG A 121 -9.88 12.83 -16.85
CA ARG A 121 -10.69 12.43 -18.02
C ARG A 121 -12.15 12.15 -17.63
N GLN A 122 -12.38 11.45 -16.52
CA GLN A 122 -13.74 11.17 -16.05
C GLN A 122 -14.49 12.44 -15.65
N VAL A 123 -13.83 13.38 -14.96
CA VAL A 123 -14.39 14.69 -14.64
C VAL A 123 -14.79 15.44 -15.90
N THR A 124 -13.94 15.44 -16.93
CA THR A 124 -14.26 16.05 -18.23
C THR A 124 -15.52 15.42 -18.85
N GLN A 125 -15.62 14.09 -18.85
CA GLN A 125 -16.81 13.38 -19.37
C GLN A 125 -18.08 13.69 -18.58
N ILE A 126 -17.98 13.82 -17.25
CA ILE A 126 -19.12 14.19 -16.40
C ILE A 126 -19.61 15.59 -16.76
N VAL A 127 -18.70 16.55 -16.96
CA VAL A 127 -19.05 17.91 -17.37
C VAL A 127 -19.77 17.93 -18.72
N GLU A 128 -19.29 17.16 -19.70
CA GLU A 128 -19.94 17.04 -21.02
C GLU A 128 -21.34 16.41 -20.91
N LEU A 129 -21.48 15.33 -20.14
CA LEU A 129 -22.77 14.70 -19.90
C LEU A 129 -23.74 15.63 -19.18
N GLN A 130 -23.25 16.41 -18.22
CA GLN A 130 -24.07 17.36 -17.49
C GLN A 130 -24.58 18.48 -18.39
N ALA A 131 -23.74 18.98 -19.31
CA ALA A 131 -24.19 19.94 -20.32
C ALA A 131 -25.28 19.37 -21.23
N LEU A 132 -25.15 18.09 -21.62
CA LEU A 132 -26.15 17.41 -22.45
C LEU A 132 -27.46 17.15 -21.70
N VAL A 133 -27.40 16.82 -20.40
CA VAL A 133 -28.59 16.70 -19.55
C VAL A 133 -29.31 18.04 -19.46
N THR A 134 -28.60 19.13 -19.16
CA THR A 134 -29.20 20.48 -19.10
C THR A 134 -29.88 20.85 -20.41
N GLN A 135 -29.24 20.60 -21.56
CA GLN A 135 -29.84 20.86 -22.86
C GLN A 135 -31.14 20.06 -23.07
N LYS A 136 -31.16 18.79 -22.63
CA LYS A 136 -32.36 17.96 -22.75
C LYS A 136 -33.48 18.44 -21.84
N ASP A 137 -33.16 18.91 -20.64
CA ASP A 137 -34.14 19.48 -19.71
C ASP A 137 -34.79 20.74 -20.30
N GLU A 138 -34.02 21.60 -20.96
CA GLU A 138 -34.54 22.77 -21.69
C GLU A 138 -35.51 22.36 -22.82
N ILE A 139 -35.17 21.32 -23.59
CA ILE A 139 -36.04 20.79 -24.65
C ILE A 139 -37.33 20.20 -24.08
N ILE A 140 -37.25 19.50 -22.94
CA ILE A 140 -38.42 18.94 -22.26
C ILE A 140 -39.32 20.08 -21.79
N ALA A 141 -38.77 21.10 -21.12
CA ALA A 141 -39.54 22.25 -20.66
C ALA A 141 -40.29 22.96 -21.81
N ALA A 142 -39.64 23.16 -22.95
CA ALA A 142 -40.29 23.75 -24.14
C ALA A 142 -41.40 22.85 -24.71
N ARG A 143 -41.24 21.53 -24.64
CA ARG A 143 -42.28 20.57 -25.07
C ARG A 143 -43.46 20.56 -24.10
N ASP A 144 -43.21 20.63 -22.80
CA ASP A 144 -44.25 20.67 -21.79
C ASP A 144 -45.13 21.92 -21.95
N GLU A 145 -44.53 23.08 -22.23
CA GLU A 145 -45.27 24.31 -22.57
C GLU A 145 -46.13 24.13 -23.83
N THR A 146 -45.60 23.47 -24.86
CA THR A 146 -46.35 23.17 -26.09
C THR A 146 -47.52 22.22 -25.84
N ILE A 147 -47.34 21.23 -24.96
CA ILE A 147 -48.41 20.28 -24.58
C ILE A 147 -49.51 21.02 -23.82
N LEU A 148 -49.16 21.83 -22.82
CA LEU A 148 -50.12 22.66 -22.08
C LEU A 148 -50.95 23.53 -23.03
N HIS A 149 -50.30 24.20 -23.98
CA HIS A 149 -51.02 25.02 -24.96
C HIS A 149 -52.00 24.21 -25.82
N ARG A 150 -51.63 22.98 -26.21
CA ARG A 150 -52.53 22.10 -26.98
C ARG A 150 -53.67 21.54 -26.13
N GLU A 151 -53.43 21.25 -24.85
CA GLU A 151 -54.47 20.84 -23.91
C GLU A 151 -55.52 21.94 -23.74
N ASP A 152 -55.09 23.20 -23.61
CA ASP A 152 -56.00 24.35 -23.57
C ASP A 152 -56.87 24.45 -24.84
N GLN A 153 -56.28 24.24 -26.02
CA GLN A 153 -57.02 24.25 -27.29
C GLN A 153 -58.04 23.12 -27.39
N ILE A 154 -57.70 21.92 -26.90
CA ILE A 154 -58.63 20.78 -26.87
C ILE A 154 -59.78 21.06 -25.92
N ASN A 155 -59.51 21.56 -24.72
CA ASN A 155 -60.53 21.91 -23.73
C ASN A 155 -61.52 22.95 -24.27
N GLU A 156 -61.03 23.97 -24.98
CA GLU A 156 -61.89 24.96 -25.65
C GLU A 156 -62.76 24.31 -26.75
N SER A 157 -62.17 23.45 -27.58
CA SER A 157 -62.91 22.74 -28.63
C SER A 157 -63.98 21.81 -28.05
N ASP A 158 -63.70 21.13 -26.94
CA ASP A 158 -64.64 20.25 -26.25
C ASP A 158 -65.82 21.05 -25.65
N HIS A 159 -65.55 22.25 -25.13
CA HIS A 159 -66.61 23.16 -24.68
C HIS A 159 -67.52 23.57 -25.84
N ILE A 160 -66.95 23.94 -27.00
CA ILE A 160 -67.72 24.29 -28.20
C ILE A 160 -68.57 23.10 -28.69
N ILE A 161 -68.00 21.89 -28.73
CA ILE A 161 -68.73 20.68 -29.13
C ILE A 161 -69.89 20.42 -28.16
N THR A 162 -69.65 20.53 -26.85
CA THR A 162 -70.68 20.34 -25.82
C THR A 162 -71.82 21.36 -25.98
N GLN A 163 -71.49 22.61 -26.27
CA GLN A 163 -72.47 23.65 -26.56
C GLN A 163 -73.31 23.31 -27.79
N HIS A 164 -72.68 22.92 -28.89
CA HIS A 164 -73.40 22.53 -30.11
C HIS A 164 -74.31 21.31 -29.90
N ASN A 165 -73.85 20.30 -29.17
CA ASN A 165 -74.65 19.12 -28.85
C ASN A 165 -75.93 19.50 -28.07
N THR A 166 -75.81 20.37 -27.07
CA THR A 166 -76.97 20.90 -26.32
C THR A 166 -77.99 21.58 -27.24
N ILE A 167 -77.52 22.38 -28.20
CA ILE A 167 -78.39 23.08 -29.17
C ILE A 167 -79.10 22.07 -30.08
N ILE A 168 -78.38 21.05 -30.56
CA ILE A 168 -78.95 20.00 -31.42
C ILE A 168 -80.03 19.22 -30.66
N GLU A 169 -79.77 18.84 -29.41
CA GLU A 169 -80.76 18.18 -28.55
C GLU A 169 -82.04 19.01 -28.41
N PHE A 170 -81.90 20.32 -28.15
CA PHE A 170 -83.06 21.23 -28.06
C PHE A 170 -83.86 21.35 -29.37
N LEU A 171 -83.21 21.25 -30.53
CA LEU A 171 -83.88 21.34 -31.84
C LEU A 171 -84.57 20.02 -32.27
N GLN A 172 -84.35 18.93 -31.56
CA GLN A 172 -84.90 17.60 -31.87
C GLN A 172 -86.11 17.21 -31.00
N GLU A 173 -86.48 18.03 -30.00
CA GLU A 173 -87.75 17.96 -29.24
C GLU A 173 -88.88 18.76 -29.89
#